data_AF-A0A7Y2KUQ1-F1
#
_entry.id   AF-A0A7Y2KUQ1-F1
#
_cell.length_a   1.000
_cell.length_b   1.000
_cell.length_c   1.000
_cell.angle_alpha   90.00
_cell.angle_beta   90.00
_cell.angle_gamma   90.00
#
_symmetry.space_group_name_H-M   'P 1'
#
loop_
_entity.id
_entity.type
_entity.pdbx_description
1 polymer ?
#
loop_
_entity_poly.entity_id
_entity_poly.type
_entity_poly.pdbx_seq_one_letter_code
_entity_poly.pdbx_strand_id
1 'polypeptide(L)'
;MATHLVQKSGQSTWYVRMAVPADVRKAFGGKTKLIKTTGTSNKAEAMDKRLPILAQWKADIRAAREQGMEAREQWRPKLAEVSLTLEKQVDDRLLEAVKSQHKGKSGTPA
;
A
#
# COMPACT_ATOMS: atom_id res chain seq x y z
N MET A 1 17.08 -26.99 -8.30
CA MET A 1 16.01 -26.54 -7.38
C MET A 1 16.49 -25.35 -6.58
N ALA A 2 15.87 -24.17 -6.70
CA ALA A 2 16.28 -23.01 -5.92
C ALA A 2 15.86 -23.17 -4.45
N THR A 3 16.79 -23.56 -3.58
CA THR A 3 16.55 -23.51 -2.14
C THR A 3 16.52 -22.04 -1.73
N HIS A 4 15.36 -21.57 -1.25
CA HIS A 4 15.15 -20.23 -0.69
C HIS A 4 15.96 -19.96 0.59
N LEU A 5 17.08 -20.67 0.78
CA LEU A 5 17.96 -20.60 1.93
C LEU A 5 19.29 -19.96 1.52
N VAL A 6 19.80 -19.07 2.37
CA VAL A 6 21.08 -18.40 2.24
C VAL A 6 21.79 -18.45 3.57
N GLN A 7 23.08 -18.76 3.55
CA GLN A 7 23.96 -18.63 4.69
C GLN A 7 24.87 -17.42 4.46
N LYS A 8 25.06 -16.58 5.49
CA LYS A 8 25.99 -15.44 5.40
C LYS A 8 27.41 -15.94 5.70
N SER A 9 28.42 -15.37 5.04
CA SER A 9 29.82 -15.71 5.35
C SER A 9 30.13 -15.36 6.81
N GLY A 10 30.71 -16.31 7.55
CA GLY A 10 31.00 -16.14 8.98
C GLY A 10 29.81 -16.36 9.92
N GLN A 11 28.65 -16.78 9.42
CA GLN A 11 27.51 -17.15 10.26
C GLN A 11 27.10 -18.60 10.01
N SER A 12 26.91 -19.35 11.09
CA SER A 12 26.44 -20.73 11.01
C SER A 12 24.93 -20.82 10.75
N THR A 13 24.18 -19.72 10.89
CA THR A 13 22.72 -19.70 10.82
C THR A 13 22.20 -19.57 9.39
N TRP A 14 21.16 -20.35 9.07
CA TRP A 14 20.47 -20.26 7.79
C TRP A 14 19.41 -19.15 7.77
N TYR A 15 19.30 -18.46 6.64
CA TYR A 15 18.30 -17.43 6.39
C TYR A 15 17.40 -17.84 5.23
N VAL A 16 16.09 -17.66 5.38
CA VAL A 16 15.15 -17.76 4.27
C VAL A 16 15.15 -16.45 3.50
N ARG A 17 15.30 -16.49 2.17
CA ARG A 17 15.13 -15.33 1.28
C ARG A 17 14.02 -15.56 0.26
N MET A 18 13.21 -14.53 0.05
CA MET A 18 12.24 -14.49 -1.05
C MET A 18 12.27 -13.10 -1.71
N ALA A 19 12.17 -13.09 -3.04
CA ALA A 19 12.01 -11.85 -3.79
C ALA A 19 10.55 -11.38 -3.70
N VAL A 20 10.35 -10.08 -3.47
CA VAL A 20 9.02 -9.48 -3.45
C VAL A 20 8.63 -9.10 -4.90
N PRO A 21 7.50 -9.62 -5.43
CA PRO A 21 7.00 -9.25 -6.75
C PRO A 21 6.78 -7.74 -6.88
N ALA A 22 7.10 -7.17 -8.05
CA ALA A 22 7.09 -5.72 -8.26
C ALA A 22 5.73 -5.07 -7.97
N ASP A 23 4.66 -5.80 -8.28
CA ASP A 23 3.26 -5.46 -8.06
C ASP A 23 2.91 -5.20 -6.59
N VAL A 24 3.51 -5.93 -5.65
CA VAL A 24 3.21 -5.78 -4.21
C VAL A 24 4.30 -5.01 -3.43
N ARG A 25 5.39 -4.58 -4.08
CA ARG A 25 6.50 -3.87 -3.38
C ARG A 25 6.04 -2.64 -2.61
N LYS A 26 5.02 -1.92 -3.09
CA LYS A 26 4.45 -0.76 -2.39
C LYS A 26 3.85 -1.15 -1.03
N ALA A 27 3.14 -2.27 -0.95
CA ALA A 27 2.56 -2.78 0.30
C ALA A 27 3.63 -3.25 1.30
N PHE A 28 4.79 -3.70 0.81
CA PHE A 28 5.93 -4.11 1.64
C PHE A 28 6.93 -2.96 1.94
N GLY A 29 6.49 -1.70 1.83
CA GLY A 29 7.32 -0.53 2.14
C GLY A 29 8.49 -0.33 1.16
N GLY A 30 8.32 -0.73 -0.10
CA GLY A 30 9.35 -0.63 -1.14
C GLY A 30 10.42 -1.72 -1.11
N LYS A 31 10.34 -2.67 -0.18
CA LYS A 31 11.34 -3.74 -0.05
C LYS A 31 11.30 -4.69 -1.25
N THR A 32 12.46 -4.92 -1.85
CA THR A 32 12.61 -5.86 -2.98
C THR A 32 12.80 -7.32 -2.55
N LYS A 33 13.24 -7.55 -1.30
CA LYS A 33 13.58 -8.88 -0.78
C LYS A 33 13.13 -9.00 0.68
N LEU A 34 12.53 -10.14 1.02
CA LEU A 34 12.25 -10.53 2.39
C LEU A 34 13.32 -11.52 2.84
N ILE A 35 13.88 -11.28 4.02
CA ILE A 35 14.90 -12.13 4.63
C ILE A 35 14.50 -12.39 6.08
N LYS A 36 14.48 -13.66 6.48
CA LYS A 36 14.19 -14.06 7.87
C LYS A 36 15.15 -15.16 8.30
N THR A 37 15.63 -15.08 9.53
CA THR A 37 16.47 -16.15 10.10
C THR A 37 15.63 -17.40 10.35
N THR A 38 16.18 -18.57 10.05
CA THR A 38 15.60 -19.86 10.47
C THR A 38 15.95 -20.19 11.93
N GLY A 39 16.92 -19.48 12.51
CA GLY A 39 17.39 -19.67 13.88
C GLY A 39 18.18 -20.96 14.12
N THR A 40 18.49 -21.74 13.08
CA THR A 40 19.25 -22.97 13.18
C THR A 40 20.44 -22.96 12.23
N SER A 41 21.51 -23.64 12.64
CA SER A 41 22.67 -23.94 11.80
C SER A 41 22.54 -25.27 11.07
N ASN A 42 21.60 -26.10 11.48
CA ASN A 42 21.32 -27.37 10.82
C ASN A 42 20.52 -27.13 9.53
N LYS A 43 21.08 -27.58 8.40
CA LYS A 43 20.46 -27.42 7.08
C LYS A 43 19.14 -28.19 6.96
N ALA A 44 19.02 -29.37 7.57
CA ALA A 44 17.80 -30.17 7.51
C ALA A 44 16.64 -29.45 8.21
N GLU A 45 16.86 -29.04 9.46
CA GLU A 45 15.88 -28.24 10.21
C GLU A 45 15.54 -26.92 9.51
N ALA A 46 16.52 -26.27 8.88
CA ALA A 46 16.28 -25.07 8.09
C ALA A 46 15.37 -25.34 6.87
N MET A 47 15.45 -26.54 6.28
CA MET A 47 14.58 -26.94 5.17
C MET A 47 13.14 -27.19 5.59
N ASP A 48 12.90 -27.63 6.82
CA ASP A 48 11.55 -27.74 7.38
C ASP A 48 11.02 -26.37 7.80
N LYS A 49 11.81 -25.60 8.56
CA LYS A 49 11.41 -24.27 9.06
C LYS A 49 11.17 -23.25 7.96
N ARG A 50 11.77 -23.41 6.77
CA ARG A 50 11.48 -22.49 5.66
C ARG A 50 10.04 -22.61 5.17
N LEU A 51 9.42 -23.79 5.23
CA LEU A 51 8.09 -24.03 4.66
C LEU A 51 7.02 -23.11 5.25
N PRO A 52 6.85 -23.01 6.59
CA PRO A 52 5.88 -22.09 7.18
C PRO A 52 6.22 -20.62 6.92
N ILE A 53 7.52 -20.26 6.87
CA ILE A 53 7.94 -18.89 6.55
C ILE A 53 7.54 -18.50 5.12
N LEU A 54 7.79 -19.38 4.15
CA LEU A 54 7.42 -19.16 2.76
C LEU A 54 5.89 -19.15 2.57
N ALA A 55 5.16 -20.00 3.30
CA ALA A 55 3.71 -20.04 3.26
C ALA A 55 3.11 -18.71 3.76
N GLN A 56 3.59 -18.19 4.89
CA GLN A 56 3.18 -16.89 5.40
C GLN A 56 3.45 -15.78 4.39
N TRP A 57 4.67 -15.69 3.86
CA TRP A 57 5.00 -14.65 2.88
C TRP A 57 4.18 -14.73 1.60
N LYS A 58 3.86 -15.93 1.13
CA LYS A 58 2.96 -16.10 -0.02
C LYS A 58 1.54 -15.63 0.30
N ALA A 59 1.04 -15.91 1.49
CA ALA A 59 -0.27 -15.43 1.95
C ALA A 59 -0.29 -13.89 2.05
N ASP A 60 0.75 -13.28 2.64
CA ASP A 60 0.89 -11.83 2.74
C ASP A 60 0.95 -11.17 1.36
N ILE A 61 1.70 -11.76 0.42
CA ILE A 61 1.77 -11.29 -0.98
C ILE A 61 0.41 -11.40 -1.66
N ARG A 62 -0.33 -12.49 -1.45
CA ARG A 62 -1.67 -12.66 -2.03
C ARG A 62 -2.63 -11.61 -1.49
N ALA A 63 -2.67 -11.44 -0.16
CA ALA A 63 -3.50 -10.44 0.48
C ALA A 63 -3.16 -9.02 0.00
N ALA A 64 -1.87 -8.67 -0.09
CA ALA A 64 -1.43 -7.39 -0.62
C ALA A 64 -1.83 -7.18 -2.10
N ARG A 65 -1.83 -8.26 -2.89
CA ARG A 65 -2.25 -8.21 -4.29
C ARG A 65 -3.77 -8.01 -4.40
N GLU A 66 -4.55 -8.73 -3.60
CA GLU A 66 -6.01 -8.57 -3.53
C GLU A 66 -6.40 -7.15 -3.10
N GLN A 67 -5.80 -6.64 -2.02
CA GLN A 67 -5.99 -5.25 -1.57
C GLN A 67 -5.59 -4.22 -2.64
N GLY A 68 -4.51 -4.47 -3.37
CA GLY A 68 -4.08 -3.62 -4.47
C GLY A 68 -5.08 -3.60 -5.64
N MET A 69 -5.73 -4.74 -5.92
CA MET A 69 -6.77 -4.86 -6.95
C MET A 69 -8.05 -4.16 -6.50
N GLU A 70 -8.50 -4.39 -5.26
CA GLU A 70 -9.69 -3.71 -4.70
C GLU A 70 -9.48 -2.19 -4.64
N ALA A 71 -8.32 -1.72 -4.17
CA ALA A 71 -7.97 -0.31 -4.20
C ALA A 71 -7.93 0.25 -5.64
N ARG A 72 -7.48 -0.55 -6.61
CA ARG A 72 -7.46 -0.21 -8.04
C ARG A 72 -8.84 -0.25 -8.71
N GLU A 73 -9.82 -0.92 -8.15
CA GLU A 73 -11.20 -0.85 -8.64
C GLU A 73 -11.96 0.30 -7.97
N GLN A 74 -11.72 0.52 -6.67
CA GLN A 74 -12.46 1.50 -5.88
C GLN A 74 -11.96 2.94 -6.02
N TRP A 75 -10.73 3.19 -6.52
CA TRP A 75 -10.25 4.58 -6.68
C TRP A 75 -11.02 5.39 -7.73
N ARG A 76 -11.56 4.77 -8.79
CA ARG A 76 -12.35 5.47 -9.82
C ARG A 76 -13.70 5.98 -9.29
N PRO A 77 -14.56 5.15 -8.67
CA PRO A 77 -15.80 5.65 -8.09
C PRO A 77 -15.55 6.63 -6.93
N LYS A 78 -14.53 6.37 -6.09
CA LYS A 78 -14.18 7.28 -4.99
C LYS A 78 -13.70 8.64 -5.47
N LEU A 79 -12.94 8.72 -6.56
CA LEU A 79 -12.58 10.01 -7.18
C LEU A 79 -13.79 10.74 -7.76
N ALA A 80 -14.74 10.02 -8.36
CA ALA A 80 -15.96 10.62 -8.90
C ALA A 80 -16.87 11.19 -7.79
N GLU A 81 -16.96 10.53 -6.65
CA GLU A 81 -17.68 11.08 -5.48
C GLU A 81 -16.99 12.32 -4.92
N VAL A 82 -15.65 12.29 -4.84
CA VAL A 82 -14.87 13.44 -4.36
C VAL A 82 -14.99 14.63 -5.31
N SER A 83 -14.97 14.43 -6.63
CA SER A 83 -15.14 15.51 -7.60
C SER A 83 -16.53 16.15 -7.51
N LEU A 84 -17.59 15.36 -7.43
CA LEU A 84 -18.96 15.86 -7.26
C LEU A 84 -19.15 16.68 -5.97
N THR A 85 -18.48 16.27 -4.90
CA THR A 85 -18.53 17.00 -3.62
C THR A 85 -17.79 18.33 -3.71
N LEU A 86 -16.64 18.34 -4.38
CA LEU A 86 -15.83 19.54 -4.57
C LEU A 86 -16.53 20.57 -5.47
N GLU A 87 -17.17 20.11 -6.54
CA GLU A 87 -17.97 20.96 -7.45
C GLU A 87 -19.08 21.70 -6.69
N LYS A 88 -19.88 20.98 -5.89
CA LYS A 88 -20.92 21.59 -5.06
C LYS A 88 -20.38 22.66 -4.10
N GLN A 89 -19.23 22.40 -3.47
CA GLN A 89 -18.61 23.37 -2.55
C GLN A 89 -18.12 24.63 -3.28
N VAL A 90 -17.63 24.50 -4.51
CA VAL A 90 -17.23 25.65 -5.33
C VAL A 90 -18.46 26.45 -5.75
N ASP A 91 -19.52 25.79 -6.22
CA ASP A 91 -20.78 26.45 -6.60
C ASP A 91 -21.42 27.20 -5.42
N ASP A 92 -21.55 26.57 -4.25
CA ASP A 92 -22.09 27.22 -3.06
C ASP A 92 -21.27 28.45 -2.66
N ARG A 93 -19.94 28.34 -2.73
CA ARG A 93 -19.04 29.43 -2.36
C ARG A 93 -19.08 30.59 -3.36
N LEU A 94 -19.26 30.31 -4.65
CA LEU A 94 -19.47 31.33 -5.68
C LEU A 94 -20.83 32.01 -5.52
N LEU A 95 -21.89 31.25 -5.23
CA LEU A 95 -23.23 31.77 -4.94
C LEU A 95 -23.22 32.71 -3.73
N GLU A 96 -22.55 32.33 -2.64
CA GLU A 96 -22.41 33.19 -1.47
C GLU A 96 -21.59 34.45 -1.74
N ALA A 97 -20.53 34.35 -2.55
CA ALA A 97 -19.75 35.51 -2.96
C ALA A 97 -20.59 36.51 -3.79
N VAL A 98 -21.40 36.02 -4.74
CA VAL A 98 -22.29 36.86 -5.56
C VAL A 98 -23.36 37.54 -4.69
N LYS A 99 -23.99 36.81 -3.76
CA LYS A 99 -24.99 37.37 -2.84
C LYS A 99 -24.38 38.43 -1.92
N SER A 100 -23.16 38.22 -1.43
CA SER A 100 -22.46 39.16 -0.56
C SER A 100 -22.05 40.45 -1.30
N GLN A 101 -21.69 40.35 -2.58
CA GLN A 101 -21.36 41.51 -3.42
C GLN A 101 -22.59 42.40 -3.71
N HIS A 102 -23.77 41.80 -3.87
CA HIS A 102 -25.01 42.55 -4.10
C HIS A 102 -25.49 43.29 -2.84
N LYS A 103 -25.25 42.75 -1.65
CA LYS A 103 -25.62 43.36 -0.36
C LYS A 103 -24.83 44.62 -0.01
N GLY A 104 -23.62 44.79 -0.58
CA GLY A 104 -22.78 45.98 -0.36
C GLY A 104 -23.11 47.19 -1.23
N LYS A 105 -23.97 47.07 -2.25
CA LYS A 105 -24.25 48.15 -3.21
C LYS A 105 -25.58 48.90 -2.97
N SER A 106 -26.37 48.53 -1.96
CA SER A 106 -27.69 49.12 -1.69
C SER A 106 -27.71 50.09 -0.51
N GLY A 107 -26.70 50.95 -0.36
CA GLY A 107 -26.62 51.86 0.79
C GLY A 107 -25.70 53.05 0.60
N THR A 108 -25.99 53.92 -0.36
CA THR A 108 -25.77 55.39 -0.28
C THR A 108 -26.55 56.03 -1.44
N PRO A 109 -27.50 56.93 -1.17
CA PRO A 109 -27.31 58.28 -1.67
C PRO A 109 -27.51 59.35 -0.59
N ALA A 110 -26.79 60.44 -0.80
CA ALA A 110 -26.78 61.68 -0.04
C ALA A 110 -28.08 62.49 -0.18
#